data_AF-A0A429SXY3-F1
#
_entry.id   AF-A0A429SXY3-F1
#
_cell.length_a   1.000
_cell.length_b   1.000
_cell.length_c   1.000
_cell.angle_alpha   90.00
_cell.angle_beta   90.00
_cell.angle_gamma   90.00
#
_symmetry.space_group_name_H-M   'P 1'
#
loop_
_entity.id
_entity.type
_entity.pdbx_description
1 polymer ?
#
loop_
_entity_poly.entity_id
_entity_poly.type
_entity_poly.pdbx_seq_one_letter_code
_entity_poly.pdbx_strand_id
1 'polypeptide(L)'
;MTDAYARLAAAAADWDELSPRLDPGSLRRLALLLTASRTATGEGARRAALLAARLLGDRLPDRFPGESRLTAAPGAPAAVHLGYTADDLAVLVLDGHRMVGPVLGEVRDRLLAAPALGDAEVLERGPDPYAPGLIRLRAPGGLNRLPAFQFTPDGRVRPTVAGVNALLGADDDPWGAADWWLSPNAWLGPAPVTLLDTPDEQRLVAAAEFLAEGE
;
A
#
# COMPACT_ATOMS: atom_id res chain seq x y z
N MET A 1 13.22 -27.34 -0.13
CA MET A 1 13.38 -26.09 -0.90
C MET A 1 12.53 -25.04 -0.23
N THR A 2 13.07 -23.91 0.20
CA THR A 2 12.22 -22.74 0.36
C THR A 2 12.13 -22.12 -1.02
N ASP A 3 10.97 -22.27 -1.66
CA ASP A 3 10.68 -21.57 -2.92
C ASP A 3 11.03 -20.09 -2.75
N ALA A 4 11.71 -19.49 -3.74
CA ALA A 4 12.07 -18.08 -3.70
C ALA A 4 10.83 -17.21 -3.45
N TYR A 5 9.72 -17.54 -4.10
CA TYR A 5 8.46 -16.84 -3.88
C TYR A 5 7.92 -17.03 -2.47
N ALA A 6 8.06 -18.22 -1.88
CA ALA A 6 7.65 -18.47 -0.50
C ALA A 6 8.53 -17.73 0.52
N ARG A 7 9.83 -17.58 0.24
CA ARG A 7 10.74 -16.79 1.09
C ARG A 7 10.37 -15.31 1.03
N LEU A 8 10.07 -14.78 -0.16
CA LEU A 8 9.62 -13.40 -0.31
C LEU A 8 8.27 -13.16 0.37
N ALA A 9 7.32 -14.09 0.23
CA ALA A 9 6.05 -14.05 0.94
C ALA A 9 6.22 -14.08 2.47
N ALA A 10 7.11 -14.92 2.98
CA ALA A 10 7.43 -14.96 4.42
C ALA A 10 8.09 -13.67 4.91
N ALA A 11 8.94 -13.05 4.08
CA ALA A 11 9.52 -11.75 4.38
C ALA A 11 8.48 -10.62 4.38
N ALA A 12 7.43 -10.71 3.55
CA ALA A 12 6.32 -9.76 3.58
C ALA A 12 5.54 -9.86 4.90
N ALA A 13 5.27 -11.08 5.38
CA ALA A 13 4.53 -11.31 6.62
C ALA A 13 5.23 -10.73 7.87
N ASP A 14 6.56 -10.77 7.90
CA ASP A 14 7.38 -10.33 9.05
C ASP A 14 8.08 -8.98 8.79
N TRP A 15 7.67 -8.20 7.79
CA TRP A 15 8.45 -7.08 7.26
C TRP A 15 8.80 -6.01 8.30
N ASP A 16 7.91 -5.72 9.25
CA ASP A 16 8.15 -4.73 10.31
C ASP A 16 9.30 -5.13 11.24
N GLU A 17 9.49 -6.44 11.47
CA GLU A 17 10.62 -6.95 12.25
C GLU A 17 11.92 -6.97 11.43
N LEU A 18 11.81 -7.25 10.13
CA LEU A 18 12.97 -7.48 9.26
C LEU A 18 13.55 -6.19 8.68
N SER A 19 12.71 -5.21 8.35
CA SER A 19 13.14 -3.97 7.70
C SER A 19 14.18 -3.17 8.49
N PRO A 20 14.11 -3.04 9.84
CA PRO A 20 15.13 -2.30 10.61
C PRO A 20 16.48 -3.01 10.67
N ARG A 21 16.52 -4.32 10.34
CA ARG A 21 17.74 -5.15 10.35
C ARG A 21 18.49 -5.09 9.03
N LEU A 22 17.91 -4.49 7.99
CA LEU A 22 18.53 -4.35 6.67
C LEU A 22 19.20 -2.97 6.55
N ASP A 23 20.47 -2.95 6.13
CA ASP A 23 21.16 -1.69 5.85
C ASP A 23 20.56 -0.97 4.61
N PRO A 24 20.71 0.36 4.49
CA PRO A 24 20.15 1.12 3.37
C PRO A 24 20.63 0.68 1.98
N GLY A 25 21.82 0.06 1.88
CA GLY A 25 22.33 -0.49 0.63
C GLY A 25 21.61 -1.78 0.23
N SER A 26 21.33 -2.66 1.20
CA SER A 26 20.50 -3.85 1.02
C SER A 26 19.09 -3.50 0.60
N LEU A 27 18.46 -2.51 1.24
CA LEU A 27 17.10 -2.08 0.90
C LEU A 27 17.02 -1.58 -0.54
N ARG A 28 17.97 -0.74 -0.98
CA ARG A 28 18.04 -0.28 -2.38
C ARG A 28 18.21 -1.44 -3.36
N ARG A 29 19.07 -2.41 -3.03
CA ARG A 29 19.30 -3.58 -3.89
C ARG A 29 18.07 -4.49 -3.94
N LEU A 30 17.39 -4.68 -2.81
CA LEU A 30 16.14 -5.42 -2.72
C LEU A 30 15.06 -4.77 -3.58
N ALA A 31 14.91 -3.44 -3.49
CA ALA A 31 13.99 -2.68 -4.32
C ALA A 31 14.26 -2.90 -5.83
N LEU A 32 15.51 -2.78 -6.27
CA LEU A 32 15.86 -3.02 -7.68
C LEU A 32 15.49 -4.44 -8.16
N LEU A 33 15.71 -5.45 -7.33
CA LEU A 33 15.39 -6.84 -7.65
C LEU A 33 13.88 -7.09 -7.67
N LEU A 34 13.12 -6.50 -6.76
CA LEU A 34 11.66 -6.60 -6.73
C LEU A 34 11.04 -5.87 -7.93
N THR A 35 11.57 -4.70 -8.32
CA THR A 35 11.15 -4.00 -9.55
C THR A 35 11.40 -4.86 -10.79
N ALA A 36 12.57 -5.48 -10.89
CA ALA A 36 12.87 -6.40 -11.99
C ALA A 36 11.96 -7.63 -11.98
N SER A 37 11.60 -8.15 -10.80
CA SER A 37 10.67 -9.26 -10.65
C SER A 37 9.25 -8.92 -11.10
N ARG A 38 8.78 -7.66 -10.93
CA ARG A 38 7.44 -7.22 -11.37
C ARG A 38 7.38 -6.89 -12.85
N THR A 39 8.43 -6.32 -13.41
CA THR A 39 8.43 -5.78 -14.78
C THR A 39 8.88 -6.80 -15.83
N ALA A 40 9.72 -7.77 -15.46
CA ALA A 40 10.13 -8.85 -16.37
C ALA A 40 9.06 -9.95 -16.44
N THR A 41 9.18 -10.82 -17.45
CA THR A 41 8.33 -12.01 -17.59
C THR A 41 9.17 -13.29 -17.63
N GLY A 42 8.54 -14.43 -17.31
CA GLY A 42 9.18 -15.75 -17.39
C GLY A 42 10.46 -15.87 -16.54
N GLU A 43 11.54 -16.34 -17.16
CA GLU A 43 12.81 -16.63 -16.47
C GLU A 43 13.48 -15.37 -15.90
N GLY A 44 13.29 -14.21 -16.54
CA GLY A 44 13.82 -12.94 -16.05
C GLY A 44 13.23 -12.56 -14.69
N ALA A 45 11.90 -12.66 -14.56
CA ALA A 45 11.20 -12.42 -13.30
C ALA A 45 11.63 -13.43 -12.22
N ARG A 46 11.70 -14.72 -12.59
CA ARG A 46 12.10 -15.79 -11.67
C ARG A 46 13.53 -15.59 -11.14
N ARG A 47 14.46 -15.20 -12.02
CA ARG A 47 15.85 -14.92 -11.64
C ARG A 47 15.95 -13.72 -10.70
N ALA A 48 15.18 -12.66 -10.95
CA ALA A 48 15.13 -11.51 -10.07
C ALA A 48 14.58 -11.87 -8.67
N ALA A 49 13.50 -12.66 -8.61
CA ALA A 49 12.94 -13.17 -7.36
C ALA A 49 13.94 -14.05 -6.58
N LEU A 50 14.66 -14.94 -7.26
CA LEU A 50 15.72 -15.76 -6.65
C LEU A 50 16.85 -14.91 -6.05
N LEU A 51 17.30 -13.88 -6.78
CA LEU A 51 18.33 -12.97 -6.28
C LEU A 51 17.84 -12.15 -5.08
N ALA A 52 16.58 -11.72 -5.07
CA ALA A 52 15.97 -11.04 -3.93
C ALA A 52 15.89 -11.97 -2.71
N ALA A 53 15.42 -13.20 -2.90
CA ALA A 53 15.33 -14.22 -1.85
C ALA A 53 16.71 -14.58 -1.29
N ARG A 54 17.75 -14.60 -2.13
CA ARG A 54 19.13 -14.84 -1.70
C ARG A 54 19.70 -13.66 -0.91
N LEU A 55 19.45 -12.43 -1.35
CA LEU A 55 19.86 -11.24 -0.62
C LEU A 55 19.29 -11.24 0.81
N LEU A 56 18.01 -11.60 0.97
CA LEU A 56 17.40 -11.75 2.29
C LEU A 56 18.08 -12.85 3.12
N GLY A 57 18.39 -14.00 2.52
CA GLY A 57 19.13 -15.07 3.20
C GLY A 57 20.54 -14.67 3.65
N ASP A 58 21.26 -13.93 2.81
CA ASP A 58 22.61 -13.47 3.11
C ASP A 58 22.63 -12.41 4.23
N ARG A 59 21.58 -11.58 4.34
CA ARG A 59 21.49 -10.49 5.32
C ARG A 59 20.75 -10.87 6.60
N LEU A 60 19.85 -11.84 6.53
CA LEU A 60 19.01 -12.29 7.65
C LEU A 60 19.14 -13.82 7.81
N PRO A 61 20.34 -14.36 8.03
CA PRO A 61 20.59 -15.80 8.05
C PRO A 61 19.81 -16.53 9.15
N ASP A 62 19.54 -15.87 10.29
CA ASP A 62 18.77 -16.44 11.40
C ASP A 62 17.30 -16.69 11.02
N ARG A 63 16.74 -15.84 10.16
CA ARG A 63 15.35 -15.92 9.70
C ARG A 63 15.20 -16.75 8.43
N PHE A 64 16.19 -16.63 7.54
CA PHE A 64 16.24 -17.27 6.23
C PHE A 64 17.59 -17.99 6.07
N PRO A 65 17.77 -19.15 6.73
CA PRO A 65 19.01 -19.90 6.61
C PRO A 65 19.33 -20.19 5.13
N GLY A 66 20.61 -20.10 4.80
CA GLY A 66 21.12 -20.23 3.43
C GLY A 66 20.69 -21.54 2.76
N GLU A 67 20.62 -21.51 1.42
CA GLU A 67 20.17 -22.67 0.64
C GLU A 67 21.19 -23.82 0.67
N SER A 68 20.73 -25.00 1.07
CA SER A 68 21.42 -26.27 0.83
C SER A 68 21.25 -26.67 -0.66
N ARG A 69 22.36 -27.05 -1.31
CA ARG A 69 22.53 -27.24 -2.77
C ARG A 69 21.72 -28.39 -3.39
N LEU A 70 20.40 -28.28 -3.50
CA LEU A 70 19.59 -29.25 -4.27
C LEU A 70 18.55 -28.53 -5.15
N THR A 71 18.47 -28.99 -6.40
CA THR A 71 17.78 -28.41 -7.56
C THR A 71 16.27 -28.29 -7.41
N ALA A 72 15.71 -27.14 -7.82
CA ALA A 72 14.28 -26.85 -7.83
C ALA A 72 13.57 -27.30 -9.12
N ALA A 73 12.46 -28.02 -8.99
CA ALA A 73 11.56 -28.32 -10.11
C ALA A 73 10.79 -27.06 -10.57
N PRO A 74 10.46 -26.93 -11.87
CA PRO A 74 9.71 -25.79 -12.38
C PRO A 74 8.19 -26.00 -12.22
N GLY A 75 7.47 -24.96 -11.78
CA GLY A 75 6.00 -24.89 -11.92
C GLY A 75 5.15 -24.66 -10.66
N ALA A 76 5.68 -24.13 -9.56
CA ALA A 76 4.84 -23.79 -8.42
C ALA A 76 4.05 -22.48 -8.67
N PRO A 77 2.74 -22.42 -8.34
CA PRO A 77 1.97 -21.17 -8.35
C PRO A 77 2.59 -20.18 -7.37
N ALA A 78 2.21 -18.89 -7.46
CA ALA A 78 2.65 -17.82 -6.55
C ALA A 78 2.62 -18.33 -5.10
N ALA A 79 3.80 -18.67 -4.56
CA ALA A 79 3.85 -19.38 -3.30
C ALA A 79 3.37 -18.43 -2.19
N VAL A 80 2.28 -18.82 -1.54
CA VAL A 80 1.62 -18.04 -0.48
C VAL A 80 2.19 -18.47 0.88
N HIS A 81 2.49 -17.50 1.74
CA HIS A 81 2.88 -17.73 3.13
C HIS A 81 2.00 -16.91 4.06
N LEU A 82 1.20 -17.57 4.92
CA LEU A 82 0.23 -16.90 5.80
C LEU A 82 -0.72 -15.94 5.06
N GLY A 83 -1.02 -16.23 3.80
CA GLY A 83 -1.84 -15.37 2.92
C GLY A 83 -1.09 -14.23 2.24
N TYR A 84 0.19 -14.03 2.53
CA TYR A 84 1.08 -13.10 1.83
C TYR A 84 1.67 -13.76 0.58
N THR A 85 2.03 -12.93 -0.38
CA THR A 85 2.67 -13.29 -1.65
C THR A 85 4.01 -12.56 -1.79
N ALA A 86 4.81 -12.94 -2.79
CA ALA A 86 6.02 -12.19 -3.11
C ALA A 86 5.73 -10.75 -3.61
N ASP A 87 4.54 -10.51 -4.20
CA ASP A 87 4.15 -9.16 -4.63
C ASP A 87 3.85 -8.26 -3.42
N ASP A 88 3.36 -8.81 -2.31
CA ASP A 88 3.17 -8.06 -1.06
C ASP A 88 4.49 -7.48 -0.54
N LEU A 89 5.60 -8.23 -0.63
CA LEU A 89 6.92 -7.69 -0.30
C LEU A 89 7.32 -6.56 -1.26
N ALA A 90 7.00 -6.69 -2.55
CA ALA A 90 7.28 -5.64 -3.52
C ALA A 90 6.49 -4.37 -3.22
N VAL A 91 5.22 -4.50 -2.82
CA VAL A 91 4.39 -3.36 -2.38
C VAL A 91 4.99 -2.70 -1.13
N LEU A 92 5.35 -3.49 -0.11
CA LEU A 92 5.96 -2.97 1.12
C LEU A 92 7.27 -2.21 0.85
N VAL A 93 8.13 -2.75 -0.01
CA VAL A 93 9.47 -2.19 -0.28
C VAL A 93 9.44 -1.04 -1.28
N LEU A 94 8.60 -1.12 -2.32
CA LEU A 94 8.58 -0.16 -3.43
C LEU A 94 7.52 0.92 -3.26
N ASP A 95 6.33 0.51 -2.85
CA ASP A 95 5.17 1.39 -2.75
C ASP A 95 5.03 1.97 -1.32
N GLY A 96 5.69 1.35 -0.33
CA GLY A 96 5.96 1.94 0.99
C GLY A 96 4.78 1.91 1.95
N HIS A 97 3.74 1.12 1.68
CA HIS A 97 2.55 1.07 2.52
C HIS A 97 2.20 -0.33 3.02
N ARG A 98 1.54 -0.37 4.20
CA ARG A 98 1.25 -1.58 4.97
C ARG A 98 -0.02 -2.34 4.55
N MET A 99 -0.79 -1.81 3.60
CA MET A 99 -1.99 -2.47 3.03
C MET A 99 -1.63 -3.65 2.12
N VAL A 100 -1.13 -4.73 2.71
CA VAL A 100 -0.70 -5.96 2.03
C VAL A 100 -1.13 -7.20 2.79
N GLY A 101 -1.12 -8.36 2.14
CA GLY A 101 -1.56 -9.63 2.73
C GLY A 101 -3.04 -9.94 2.50
N PRO A 102 -3.54 -11.07 3.03
CA PRO A 102 -4.75 -11.72 2.55
C PRO A 102 -6.04 -10.93 2.80
N VAL A 103 -6.08 -10.13 3.87
CA VAL A 103 -7.26 -9.31 4.23
C VAL A 103 -7.13 -7.90 3.66
N LEU A 104 -5.94 -7.31 3.75
CA LEU A 104 -5.72 -5.91 3.35
C LEU A 104 -5.56 -5.74 1.84
N GLY A 105 -5.21 -6.81 1.10
CA GLY A 105 -5.13 -6.80 -0.36
C GLY A 105 -6.48 -6.52 -1.01
N GLU A 106 -7.54 -7.20 -0.59
CA GLU A 106 -8.90 -6.96 -1.12
C GLU A 106 -9.40 -5.55 -0.80
N VAL A 107 -9.12 -5.06 0.42
CA VAL A 107 -9.42 -3.69 0.82
C VAL A 107 -8.68 -2.70 -0.07
N ARG A 108 -7.38 -2.89 -0.27
CA ARG A 108 -6.55 -2.05 -1.15
C ARG A 108 -7.11 -1.98 -2.57
N ASP A 109 -7.43 -3.13 -3.15
CA ASP A 109 -7.92 -3.21 -4.52
C ASP A 109 -9.28 -2.51 -4.65
N ARG A 110 -10.16 -2.65 -3.65
CA ARG A 110 -11.43 -1.89 -3.58
C ARG A 110 -11.19 -0.38 -3.48
N LEU A 111 -10.28 0.07 -2.62
CA LEU A 111 -9.98 1.50 -2.45
C LEU A 111 -9.36 2.11 -3.72
N LEU A 112 -8.48 1.38 -4.40
CA LEU A 112 -7.88 1.80 -5.67
C LEU A 112 -8.87 1.81 -6.84
N ALA A 113 -9.95 1.02 -6.77
CA ALA A 113 -11.03 1.00 -7.75
C ALA A 113 -11.97 2.20 -7.64
N ALA A 114 -11.94 2.96 -6.53
CA ALA A 114 -12.73 4.17 -6.38
C ALA A 114 -12.31 5.22 -7.44
N PRO A 115 -13.25 6.08 -7.91
CA PRO A 115 -12.89 7.18 -8.82
C PRO A 115 -11.78 8.04 -8.22
N ALA A 116 -10.70 8.24 -8.97
CA ALA A 116 -9.51 8.93 -8.52
C ALA A 116 -8.84 9.69 -9.67
N LEU A 117 -8.10 10.73 -9.31
CA LEU A 117 -7.26 11.54 -10.20
C LEU A 117 -5.78 11.20 -9.97
N GLY A 118 -4.96 11.29 -11.01
CA GLY A 118 -3.51 11.28 -10.89
C GLY A 118 -2.93 12.67 -10.59
N ASP A 119 -1.66 12.72 -10.18
CA ASP A 119 -0.95 13.96 -9.86
C ASP A 119 -1.03 15.01 -10.99
N ALA A 120 -0.81 14.57 -12.24
CA ALA A 120 -0.86 15.45 -13.41
C ALA A 120 -2.27 16.04 -13.62
N GLU A 121 -3.32 15.23 -13.45
CA GLU A 121 -4.70 15.69 -13.61
C GLU A 121 -5.10 16.68 -12.52
N VAL A 122 -4.58 16.53 -11.30
CA VAL A 122 -4.82 17.49 -10.21
C VAL A 122 -4.09 18.81 -10.49
N LEU A 123 -2.82 18.76 -10.91
CA LEU A 123 -2.05 19.96 -11.28
C LEU A 123 -2.73 20.75 -12.41
N GLU A 124 -3.23 20.06 -13.43
CA GLU A 124 -3.95 20.68 -14.55
C GLU A 124 -5.22 21.40 -14.10
N ARG A 125 -5.87 20.92 -13.03
CA ARG A 125 -7.07 21.53 -12.44
C ARG A 125 -6.75 22.69 -11.49
N GLY A 126 -5.48 22.88 -11.12
CA GLY A 126 -5.00 24.03 -10.34
C GLY A 126 -4.49 23.74 -8.92
N PRO A 127 -5.03 22.78 -8.15
CA PRO A 127 -4.47 22.45 -6.84
C PRO A 127 -3.09 21.80 -6.91
N ASP A 128 -2.34 21.91 -5.81
CA ASP A 128 -1.15 21.11 -5.59
C ASP A 128 -1.56 19.68 -5.13
N PRO A 129 -1.24 18.61 -5.89
CA PRO A 129 -1.52 17.23 -5.46
C PRO A 129 -0.76 16.84 -4.17
N TYR A 130 0.29 17.56 -3.82
CA TYR A 130 1.09 17.35 -2.62
C TYR A 130 0.69 18.25 -1.45
N ALA A 131 -0.42 18.99 -1.57
CA ALA A 131 -0.94 19.77 -0.45
C ALA A 131 -1.25 18.87 0.77
N PRO A 132 -1.01 19.35 2.00
CA PRO A 132 -1.31 18.59 3.21
C PRO A 132 -2.81 18.30 3.34
N GLY A 133 -3.15 17.20 4.00
CA GLY A 133 -4.55 16.78 4.19
C GLY A 133 -5.21 16.21 2.93
N LEU A 134 -4.43 15.79 1.93
CA LEU A 134 -4.91 15.00 0.80
C LEU A 134 -4.54 13.53 0.96
N ILE A 135 -5.54 12.67 0.82
CA ILE A 135 -5.37 11.23 0.66
C ILE A 135 -4.71 10.97 -0.68
N ARG A 136 -3.52 10.37 -0.61
CA ARG A 136 -2.72 9.94 -1.76
C ARG A 136 -2.48 8.43 -1.64
N LEU A 137 -3.23 7.65 -2.42
CA LEU A 137 -3.07 6.21 -2.47
C LEU A 137 -2.00 5.83 -3.48
N ARG A 138 -1.00 5.07 -3.04
CA ARG A 138 0.05 4.58 -3.92
C ARG A 138 -0.45 3.33 -4.65
N ALA A 139 -0.71 3.45 -5.95
CA ALA A 139 -1.05 2.32 -6.80
C ALA A 139 0.21 1.51 -7.18
N PRO A 140 0.04 0.24 -7.58
CA PRO A 140 1.13 -0.55 -8.14
C PRO A 140 1.89 0.19 -9.24
N GLY A 141 3.22 0.13 -9.19
CA GLY A 141 4.09 0.86 -10.11
C GLY A 141 4.43 2.27 -9.61
N GLY A 142 4.04 2.61 -8.39
CA GLY A 142 4.38 3.87 -7.77
C GLY A 142 3.72 5.06 -8.46
N LEU A 143 2.43 4.94 -8.79
CA LEU A 143 1.62 6.06 -9.24
C LEU A 143 0.69 6.48 -8.12
N ASN A 144 0.51 7.79 -7.92
CA ASN A 144 -0.43 8.29 -6.94
C ASN A 144 -1.84 8.31 -7.53
N ARG A 145 -2.81 7.93 -6.71
CA ARG A 145 -4.24 8.00 -6.98
C ARG A 145 -4.87 8.80 -5.85
N LEU A 146 -5.39 9.97 -6.18
CA LEU A 146 -6.09 10.84 -5.25
C LEU A 146 -7.59 10.61 -5.42
N PRO A 147 -8.30 10.02 -4.44
CA PRO A 147 -9.74 9.82 -4.53
C PRO A 147 -10.47 11.12 -4.93
N ALA A 148 -11.32 11.03 -5.94
CA ALA A 148 -11.89 12.20 -6.61
C ALA A 148 -12.86 12.98 -5.71
N PHE A 149 -13.43 12.35 -4.69
CA PHE A 149 -14.35 13.00 -3.74
C PHE A 149 -13.69 14.13 -2.95
N GLN A 150 -12.36 14.17 -2.87
CA GLN A 150 -11.61 15.24 -2.21
C GLN A 150 -11.72 16.57 -2.94
N PHE A 151 -12.14 16.52 -4.20
CA PHE A 151 -12.24 17.68 -5.08
C PHE A 151 -13.70 18.01 -5.38
N THR A 152 -13.97 19.29 -5.56
CA THR A 152 -15.22 19.78 -6.14
C THR A 152 -15.22 19.56 -7.66
N PRO A 153 -16.37 19.66 -8.34
CA PRO A 153 -16.44 19.52 -9.80
C PRO A 153 -15.56 20.51 -10.59
N ASP A 154 -15.32 21.70 -10.03
CA ASP A 154 -14.39 22.71 -10.57
C ASP A 154 -12.93 22.47 -10.17
N GLY A 155 -12.63 21.34 -9.53
CA GLY A 155 -11.28 20.87 -9.27
C GLY A 155 -10.64 21.42 -7.99
N ARG A 156 -11.34 22.20 -7.17
CA ARG A 156 -10.81 22.72 -5.91
C ARG A 156 -10.87 21.67 -4.81
N VAL A 157 -9.92 21.70 -3.87
CA VAL A 157 -9.97 20.84 -2.68
C VAL A 157 -11.17 21.24 -1.81
N ARG A 158 -11.97 20.26 -1.39
CA ARG A 158 -13.10 20.46 -0.47
C ARG A 158 -12.57 20.75 0.94
N PRO A 159 -12.88 21.92 1.55
CA PRO A 159 -12.38 22.27 2.87
C PRO A 159 -12.76 21.27 3.97
N THR A 160 -14.01 20.78 3.97
CA THR A 160 -14.47 19.76 4.92
C THR A 160 -13.63 18.49 4.82
N VAL A 161 -13.36 18.03 3.60
CA VAL A 161 -12.57 16.81 3.37
C VAL A 161 -11.14 16.99 3.84
N ALA A 162 -10.49 18.11 3.49
CA ALA A 162 -9.13 18.40 3.95
C ALA A 162 -9.03 18.48 5.49
N GLY A 163 -10.02 19.09 6.15
CA GLY A 163 -10.08 19.15 7.61
C GLY A 163 -10.22 17.77 8.26
N VAL A 164 -11.15 16.95 7.76
CA VAL A 164 -11.32 15.56 8.23
C VAL A 164 -10.07 14.73 7.97
N ASN A 165 -9.46 14.83 6.81
CA ASN A 165 -8.23 14.09 6.48
C ASN A 165 -7.07 14.46 7.41
N ALA A 166 -6.96 15.74 7.80
CA ALA A 166 -5.95 16.16 8.76
C ALA A 166 -6.20 15.54 10.15
N LEU A 167 -7.45 15.47 10.60
CA LEU A 167 -7.83 14.80 11.85
C LEU A 167 -7.53 13.30 11.82
N LEU A 168 -7.76 12.65 10.67
CA LEU A 168 -7.48 11.23 10.45
C LEU A 168 -6.00 10.92 10.20
N GLY A 169 -5.11 11.92 10.21
CA GLY A 169 -3.69 11.71 9.94
C GLY A 169 -3.42 11.20 8.52
N ALA A 170 -4.17 11.64 7.52
CA ALA A 170 -4.08 11.13 6.14
C ALA A 170 -2.70 11.30 5.47
N ASP A 171 -1.86 12.18 5.99
CA ASP A 171 -0.47 12.33 5.54
C ASP A 171 0.42 11.18 6.06
N ASP A 172 0.08 10.58 7.20
CA ASP A 172 0.79 9.47 7.84
C ASP A 172 0.15 8.11 7.49
N ASP A 173 -1.19 8.02 7.49
CA ASP A 173 -1.96 6.85 7.06
C ASP A 173 -3.04 7.19 6.02
N PRO A 174 -2.64 7.38 4.75
CA PRO A 174 -3.59 7.68 3.67
C PRO A 174 -4.55 6.52 3.40
N TRP A 175 -4.19 5.29 3.76
CA TRP A 175 -5.03 4.12 3.50
C TRP A 175 -6.13 3.96 4.54
N GLY A 176 -5.81 4.14 5.83
CA GLY A 176 -6.81 4.20 6.89
C GLY A 176 -7.80 5.35 6.67
N ALA A 177 -7.30 6.53 6.29
CA ALA A 177 -8.15 7.66 5.94
C ALA A 177 -9.06 7.35 4.72
N ALA A 178 -8.54 6.71 3.68
CA ALA A 178 -9.36 6.30 2.52
C ALA A 178 -10.42 5.26 2.89
N ASP A 179 -10.06 4.27 3.71
CA ASP A 179 -11.00 3.25 4.17
C ASP A 179 -12.12 3.87 4.99
N TRP A 180 -11.80 4.79 5.90
CA TRP A 180 -12.79 5.52 6.68
C TRP A 180 -13.83 6.21 5.79
N TRP A 181 -13.41 6.87 4.70
CA TRP A 181 -14.30 7.57 3.78
C TRP A 181 -15.17 6.65 2.91
N LEU A 182 -14.58 5.55 2.44
CA LEU A 182 -15.13 4.72 1.36
C LEU A 182 -15.82 3.43 1.87
N SER A 183 -15.66 3.11 3.15
CA SER A 183 -16.31 1.97 3.80
C SER A 183 -17.51 2.41 4.65
N PRO A 184 -18.54 1.55 4.81
CA PRO A 184 -19.60 1.79 5.78
C PRO A 184 -19.01 2.06 7.17
N ASN A 185 -19.39 3.17 7.78
CA ASN A 185 -18.90 3.58 9.08
C ASN A 185 -19.90 3.19 10.16
N ALA A 186 -19.45 2.54 11.23
CA ALA A 186 -20.33 2.02 12.28
C ALA A 186 -21.14 3.10 13.02
N TRP A 187 -20.64 4.34 13.06
CA TRP A 187 -21.33 5.47 13.71
C TRP A 187 -22.22 6.27 12.76
N LEU A 188 -21.83 6.36 11.50
CA LEU A 188 -22.59 7.14 10.51
C LEU A 188 -23.63 6.29 9.76
N GLY A 189 -23.40 4.97 9.65
CA GLY A 189 -24.22 4.02 8.89
C GLY A 189 -23.63 3.74 7.50
N PRO A 190 -23.85 4.61 6.50
CA PRO A 190 -23.27 4.45 5.17
C PRO A 190 -21.81 4.91 5.14
N ALA A 191 -21.19 4.81 3.96
CA ALA A 191 -19.84 5.33 3.76
C ALA A 191 -19.83 6.87 3.93
N PRO A 192 -18.92 7.46 4.71
CA PRO A 192 -18.90 8.90 4.98
C PRO A 192 -18.91 9.77 3.71
N VAL A 193 -18.32 9.28 2.61
CA VAL A 193 -18.35 9.97 1.31
C VAL A 193 -19.77 10.28 0.82
N THR A 194 -20.77 9.48 1.20
CA THR A 194 -22.16 9.69 0.78
C THR A 194 -22.86 10.83 1.51
N LEU A 195 -22.25 11.37 2.57
CA LEU A 195 -22.77 12.51 3.33
C LEU A 195 -22.28 13.86 2.78
N LEU A 196 -21.30 13.86 1.88
CA LEU A 196 -20.83 15.08 1.21
C LEU A 196 -21.97 15.72 0.40
N ASP A 197 -22.04 17.05 0.43
CA ASP A 197 -23.08 17.84 -0.22
C ASP A 197 -24.51 17.56 0.30
N THR A 198 -24.64 16.95 1.49
CA THR A 198 -25.92 16.70 2.17
C THR A 198 -26.03 17.54 3.46
N PRO A 199 -27.24 17.71 4.03
CA PRO A 199 -27.40 18.37 5.33
C PRO A 199 -26.62 17.69 6.47
N ASP A 200 -26.28 16.41 6.33
CA ASP A 200 -25.55 15.63 7.33
C ASP A 200 -24.02 15.76 7.20
N GLU A 201 -23.49 16.53 6.23
CA GLU A 201 -22.05 16.74 6.03
C GLU A 201 -21.35 17.25 7.32
N GLN A 202 -22.05 18.06 8.12
CA GLN A 202 -21.55 18.58 9.39
C GLN A 202 -21.18 17.49 10.40
N ARG A 203 -21.76 16.29 10.28
CA ARG A 203 -21.47 15.15 11.16
C ARG A 203 -20.10 14.51 10.89
N LEU A 204 -19.50 14.77 9.72
CA LEU A 204 -18.23 14.17 9.32
C LEU A 204 -17.08 14.62 10.22
N VAL A 205 -17.03 15.92 10.55
CA VAL A 205 -16.00 16.48 11.41
C VAL A 205 -16.10 15.89 12.82
N ALA A 206 -17.30 15.91 13.42
CA ALA A 206 -17.51 15.34 14.75
C ALA A 206 -17.18 13.84 14.82
N ALA A 207 -17.51 13.07 13.78
CA ALA A 207 -17.16 11.66 13.72
C ALA A 207 -15.65 11.42 13.60
N ALA A 208 -14.91 12.30 12.90
CA ALA A 208 -13.46 12.23 12.78
C ALA A 208 -12.76 12.66 14.09
N GLU A 209 -13.22 13.73 14.73
CA GLU A 209 -12.71 14.18 16.04
C GLU A 209 -12.84 13.08 17.10
N PHE A 210 -14.01 12.43 17.17
CA PHE A 210 -14.23 11.34 18.12
C PHE A 210 -13.26 10.15 17.93
N LEU A 211 -12.89 9.85 16.69
CA LEU A 211 -11.92 8.79 16.39
C LEU A 211 -10.50 9.21 16.80
N ALA A 212 -10.11 10.47 16.52
CA ALA A 212 -8.81 11.01 16.88
C ALA A 212 -8.60 11.15 18.40
N GLU A 213 -9.67 11.35 19.19
CA GLU A 213 -9.61 11.38 20.67
C GLU A 213 -9.55 9.98 21.31
N GLY A 214 -9.86 8.93 20.56
CA GLY A 214 -9.96 7.54 21.04
C GLY A 214 -8.71 6.68 20.86
N GLU A 215 -7.68 7.18 20.15
CA GLU A 215 -6.36 6.55 19.95
C GLU A 215 -5.31 7.05 20.95
#